data_AF-A0A5C5V882-F1
#
_entry.id   AF-A0A5C5V882-F1
#
_cell.length_a   1.000
_cell.length_b   1.000
_cell.length_c   1.000
_cell.angle_alpha   90.00
_cell.angle_beta   90.00
_cell.angle_gamma   90.00
#
_symmetry.space_group_name_H-M   'P 1'
#
loop_
_entity.id
_entity.type
_entity.pdbx_description
1 polymer ?
#
loop_
_entity_poly.entity_id
_entity_poly.type
_entity_poly.pdbx_seq_one_letter_code
_entity_poly.pdbx_strand_id
1 'polypeptide(L)'
;MANRSNLGGIVHTYQRYDPKRFPSPTQPPPDLVSGAMEHMLAYGDYRELTEEELARAVRLDPSQIQGLGPSIDALIAMLEERKRKILERYETKKAQKKAGKAFREAAAKADPPKHLRDSFGKAVRQEQLRDLERLWYRAGDDQSPFARQLVQLIGSLGDKYEVDELAAKYTFTGRESMTVPQAIEIKEELEKIDELLEQLREAAKNAQIGLIDMEALAEFAEPGDVQNLSALQQQVQDYLREMAEQQGLQQSADGYQLTPKAQRLFQGKLLEKLFSELTASRTGRHQGPIVGEGSVEMQRTRAYEYGDSVANLDITGSLTNAILREGPGLPIRLKQDDLEVHYTRNTPKAATCVIMDMSGSMRYDGQYINVKRMALALDGLIRSEYPGDFLQFIEMYSFAKPRRLGEVVKLMPKPVTIHDPWVRLRADMSDPDISESMVPPHFTNIQHSLATARRFLAAQDTPNRQIVLITDGLPTAHFEGSELLLLYPPDPQTEQATMREGQLCKQEGITINMFLVPSWSQSEEDIRFAYRLAESTTGRVFFTAGRDLDRYVVWDYVKRRRDIVS
;
A
#
# COMPACT_ATOMS: atom_id res chain seq x y z
N MET A 1 61.19 7.45 11.84
CA MET A 1 60.54 6.65 10.78
C MET A 1 59.95 5.40 11.43
N ALA A 2 58.63 5.34 11.57
CA ALA A 2 57.94 4.16 12.09
C ALA A 2 57.56 3.25 10.90
N ASN A 3 57.91 1.97 11.01
CA ASN A 3 57.87 0.98 9.94
C ASN A 3 56.46 0.35 9.81
N ARG A 4 56.05 0.02 8.58
CA ARG A 4 54.68 -0.41 8.18
C ARG A 4 54.25 -1.80 8.70
N SER A 5 55.05 -2.46 9.55
CA SER A 5 54.91 -3.88 9.87
C SER A 5 54.09 -4.22 11.12
N ASN A 6 53.52 -3.24 11.84
CA ASN A 6 52.76 -3.48 13.09
C ASN A 6 51.33 -2.90 13.11
N LEU A 7 50.74 -2.57 11.95
CA LEU A 7 49.31 -2.26 11.88
C LEU A 7 48.53 -3.58 11.90
N GLY A 8 48.20 -4.05 13.10
CA GLY A 8 47.27 -5.15 13.32
C GLY A 8 45.89 -4.78 12.78
N GLY A 9 45.59 -5.21 11.57
CA GLY A 9 44.24 -5.21 11.02
C GLY A 9 43.50 -6.43 11.51
N ILE A 10 42.35 -6.23 12.16
CA ILE A 10 41.37 -7.30 12.37
C ILE A 10 40.80 -7.64 10.99
N VAL A 11 41.27 -8.73 10.39
CA VAL A 11 40.63 -9.30 9.20
C VAL A 11 39.43 -10.09 9.70
N HIS A 12 38.24 -9.48 9.62
CA HIS A 12 36.99 -10.21 9.70
C HIS A 12 36.87 -11.06 8.43
N THR A 13 37.32 -12.31 8.48
CA THR A 13 37.01 -13.30 7.46
C THR A 13 35.54 -13.69 7.61
N TYR A 14 34.67 -13.14 6.75
CA TYR A 14 33.34 -13.69 6.53
C TYR A 14 33.49 -15.12 6.00
N GLN A 15 33.47 -16.13 6.87
CA GLN A 15 33.58 -17.55 6.51
C GLN A 15 32.32 -18.11 5.80
N ARG A 16 31.43 -17.24 5.29
CA ARG A 16 30.19 -17.64 4.61
C ARG A 16 29.80 -16.76 3.42
N TYR A 17 30.73 -16.05 2.80
CA TYR A 17 30.46 -15.37 1.54
C TYR A 17 30.79 -16.30 0.36
N ASP A 18 29.76 -16.91 -0.24
CA ASP A 18 29.88 -17.68 -1.48
C ASP A 18 29.51 -16.77 -2.68
N PRO A 19 30.51 -16.19 -3.38
CA PRO A 19 30.27 -15.25 -4.48
C PRO A 19 29.67 -15.90 -5.73
N LYS A 20 29.48 -17.22 -5.76
CA LYS A 20 28.76 -17.91 -6.85
C LYS A 20 27.26 -18.03 -6.58
N ARG A 21 26.78 -17.69 -5.37
CA ARG A 21 25.38 -17.89 -4.93
C ARG A 21 24.57 -16.60 -4.76
N PHE A 22 25.13 -15.43 -5.02
CA PHE A 22 24.45 -14.15 -4.86
C PHE A 22 24.68 -13.20 -6.05
N PRO A 23 23.71 -12.33 -6.39
CA PRO A 23 23.88 -11.34 -7.45
C PRO A 23 25.02 -10.37 -7.12
N SER A 24 25.61 -9.81 -8.17
CA SER A 24 26.78 -8.94 -8.09
C SER A 24 26.57 -7.77 -7.10
N PRO A 25 27.58 -7.38 -6.29
CA PRO A 25 27.54 -6.20 -5.41
C PRO A 25 27.22 -4.87 -6.11
N THR A 26 27.19 -4.87 -7.45
CA THR A 26 26.89 -3.72 -8.30
C THR A 26 25.44 -3.64 -8.76
N GLN A 27 24.58 -4.62 -8.43
CA GLN A 27 23.15 -4.57 -8.76
C GLN A 27 22.33 -3.96 -7.62
N PRO A 28 21.36 -3.07 -7.91
CA PRO A 28 20.50 -2.49 -6.89
C PRO A 28 19.64 -3.60 -6.25
N PRO A 29 19.49 -3.60 -4.91
CA PRO A 29 18.68 -4.61 -4.22
C PRO A 29 17.20 -4.53 -4.67
N PRO A 30 16.47 -5.65 -4.71
CA PRO A 30 15.05 -5.65 -5.05
C PRO A 30 14.25 -4.79 -4.05
N ASP A 31 13.27 -4.05 -4.57
CA ASP A 31 12.53 -3.04 -3.81
C ASP A 31 11.38 -3.66 -3.02
N LEU A 32 11.69 -4.24 -1.86
CA LEU A 32 10.72 -4.92 -0.99
C LEU A 32 9.80 -3.93 -0.25
N VAL A 33 10.33 -2.75 0.08
CA VAL A 33 9.63 -1.75 0.91
C VAL A 33 8.47 -1.11 0.16
N SER A 34 8.61 -0.85 -1.14
CA SER A 34 7.57 -0.15 -1.91
C SER A 34 6.29 -0.98 -2.06
N GLY A 35 6.38 -2.27 -2.38
CA GLY A 35 5.20 -3.15 -2.51
C GLY A 35 4.49 -3.41 -1.17
N ALA A 36 5.26 -3.66 -0.10
CA ALA A 36 4.70 -3.83 1.24
C ALA A 36 4.02 -2.55 1.76
N MET A 37 4.59 -1.39 1.44
CA MET A 37 4.06 -0.10 1.85
C MET A 37 2.81 0.31 1.04
N GLU A 38 2.75 0.03 -0.26
CA GLU A 38 1.52 0.25 -1.05
C GLU A 38 0.34 -0.53 -0.49
N HIS A 39 0.58 -1.77 -0.08
CA HIS A 39 -0.39 -2.59 0.63
C HIS A 39 -0.80 -1.94 1.97
N MET A 40 0.14 -1.52 2.81
CA MET A 40 -0.17 -0.84 4.08
C MET A 40 -0.95 0.47 3.88
N LEU A 41 -0.59 1.28 2.88
CA LEU A 41 -1.28 2.53 2.57
C LEU A 41 -2.72 2.28 2.09
N ALA A 42 -2.98 1.17 1.38
CA ALA A 42 -4.32 0.79 0.96
C ALA A 42 -5.15 0.22 2.11
N TYR A 43 -4.63 -0.71 2.90
CA TYR A 43 -5.47 -1.47 3.82
C TYR A 43 -5.48 -0.93 5.26
N GLY A 44 -4.54 -0.04 5.62
CA GLY A 44 -4.55 0.76 6.85
C GLY A 44 -4.46 -0.01 8.17
N ASP A 45 -4.38 -1.35 8.14
CA ASP A 45 -4.29 -2.17 9.34
C ASP A 45 -3.00 -2.97 9.41
N TYR A 46 -2.67 -3.42 10.63
CA TYR A 46 -1.62 -4.40 10.93
C TYR A 46 -1.96 -5.79 10.39
N ARG A 47 -2.49 -5.92 9.17
CA ARG A 47 -2.36 -7.21 8.49
C ARG A 47 -0.90 -7.29 8.08
N GLU A 48 -0.12 -7.76 9.05
CA GLU A 48 1.25 -8.16 8.86
C GLU A 48 1.26 -9.05 7.62
N LEU A 49 2.07 -8.68 6.61
CA LEU A 49 2.13 -9.47 5.38
C LEU A 49 2.52 -10.88 5.80
N THR A 50 1.68 -11.87 5.48
CA THR A 50 2.06 -13.27 5.65
C THR A 50 3.30 -13.53 4.80
N GLU A 51 4.08 -14.55 5.13
CA GLU A 51 5.26 -14.91 4.33
C GLU A 51 4.86 -15.14 2.85
N GLU A 52 3.64 -15.62 2.60
CA GLU A 52 3.04 -15.79 1.27
C GLU A 52 2.65 -14.47 0.59
N GLU A 53 2.03 -13.52 1.30
CA GLU A 53 1.63 -12.22 0.76
C GLU A 53 2.84 -11.32 0.47
N LEU A 54 3.87 -11.38 1.34
CA LEU A 54 5.16 -10.74 1.07
C LEU A 54 5.76 -11.32 -0.20
N ALA A 55 5.84 -12.65 -0.32
CA ALA A 55 6.37 -13.33 -1.51
C ALA A 55 5.60 -12.99 -2.79
N ARG A 56 4.26 -12.82 -2.75
CA ARG A 56 3.46 -12.35 -3.90
C ARG A 56 3.78 -10.92 -4.31
N ALA A 57 4.09 -10.05 -3.34
CA ALA A 57 4.45 -8.66 -3.60
C ALA A 57 5.87 -8.50 -4.17
N VAL A 58 6.74 -9.52 -4.00
CA VAL A 58 8.10 -9.51 -4.54
C VAL A 58 8.12 -10.06 -5.97
N ARG A 59 8.51 -9.21 -6.93
CA ARG A 59 8.95 -9.69 -8.25
C ARG A 59 10.45 -9.95 -8.18
N LEU A 60 10.83 -11.21 -7.95
CA LEU A 60 12.23 -11.63 -8.10
C LEU A 60 12.53 -11.80 -9.60
N ASP A 61 13.71 -11.34 -10.04
CA ASP A 61 14.14 -11.52 -11.42
C ASP A 61 14.56 -12.99 -11.62
N PRO A 62 14.09 -13.71 -12.67
CA PRO A 62 14.46 -15.10 -12.94
C PRO A 62 15.98 -15.35 -12.99
N SER A 63 16.76 -14.33 -13.32
CA SER A 63 18.24 -14.39 -13.34
C SER A 63 18.88 -14.45 -11.96
N GLN A 64 18.15 -14.12 -10.88
CA GLN A 64 18.64 -14.13 -9.49
C GLN A 64 18.60 -15.52 -8.86
N ILE A 65 17.91 -16.48 -9.48
CA ILE A 65 17.84 -17.87 -9.01
C ILE A 65 18.53 -18.78 -10.02
N GLN A 66 19.84 -18.56 -10.21
CA GLN A 66 20.69 -19.42 -11.04
C GLN A 66 20.74 -20.83 -10.43
N GLY A 67 20.00 -21.76 -11.03
CA GLY A 67 19.90 -23.16 -10.61
C GLY A 67 18.50 -23.75 -10.68
N LEU A 68 17.46 -22.90 -10.86
CA LEU A 68 16.05 -23.31 -10.82
C LEU A 68 15.49 -23.89 -12.12
N GLY A 69 15.88 -23.33 -13.27
CA GLY A 69 15.38 -23.78 -14.58
C GLY A 69 15.52 -25.30 -14.78
N PRO A 70 16.71 -25.89 -14.52
CA PRO A 70 16.91 -27.32 -14.74
C PRO A 70 16.05 -28.24 -13.86
N SER A 71 15.68 -27.84 -12.64
CA SER A 71 14.89 -28.68 -11.71
C SER A 71 13.39 -28.54 -11.92
N ILE A 72 12.88 -27.33 -12.16
CA ILE A 72 11.45 -27.12 -12.48
C ILE A 72 11.13 -27.72 -13.85
N ASP A 73 11.99 -27.50 -14.86
CA ASP A 73 11.78 -28.08 -16.19
C ASP A 73 11.83 -29.61 -16.16
N ALA A 74 12.69 -30.20 -15.31
CA ALA A 74 12.74 -31.64 -15.11
C ALA A 74 11.44 -32.19 -14.47
N LEU A 75 10.87 -31.48 -13.50
CA LEU A 75 9.60 -31.86 -12.86
C LEU A 75 8.40 -31.71 -13.79
N ILE A 76 8.37 -30.62 -14.58
CA ILE A 76 7.38 -30.44 -15.65
C ILE A 76 7.48 -31.61 -16.65
N ALA A 77 8.68 -31.92 -17.13
CA ALA A 77 8.89 -33.03 -18.06
C ALA A 77 8.48 -34.38 -17.46
N MET A 78 8.75 -34.61 -16.18
CA MET A 78 8.35 -35.83 -15.46
C MET A 78 6.83 -35.97 -15.36
N LEU A 79 6.13 -34.91 -14.95
CA LEU A 79 4.67 -34.89 -14.84
C LEU A 79 3.99 -35.05 -16.21
N GLU A 80 4.51 -34.36 -17.24
CA GLU A 80 4.05 -34.52 -18.63
C GLU A 80 4.26 -35.95 -19.15
N GLU A 81 5.41 -36.56 -18.85
CA GLU A 81 5.69 -37.95 -19.20
C GLU A 81 4.74 -38.93 -18.49
N ARG A 82 4.45 -38.71 -17.21
CA ARG A 82 3.51 -39.53 -16.44
C ARG A 82 2.09 -39.40 -16.99
N LYS A 83 1.63 -38.18 -17.25
CA LYS A 83 0.35 -37.90 -17.92
C LYS A 83 0.27 -38.63 -19.27
N ARG A 84 1.32 -38.55 -20.09
CA ARG A 84 1.38 -39.24 -21.39
C ARG A 84 1.21 -40.75 -21.23
N LYS A 85 1.95 -41.38 -20.30
CA LYS A 85 1.87 -42.82 -20.06
C LYS A 85 0.45 -43.29 -19.68
N ILE A 86 -0.27 -42.51 -18.87
CA ILE A 86 -1.66 -42.82 -18.49
C ILE A 86 -2.56 -42.78 -19.73
N LEU A 87 -2.47 -41.72 -20.53
CA LEU A 87 -3.30 -41.53 -21.73
C LEU A 87 -3.02 -42.57 -22.84
N GLU A 88 -1.77 -43.02 -22.97
CA GLU A 88 -1.35 -44.04 -23.94
C GLU A 88 -1.65 -45.48 -23.49
N ARG A 89 -1.83 -45.72 -22.20
CA ARG A 89 -2.09 -47.06 -21.66
C ARG A 89 -3.56 -47.44 -21.75
N TYR A 90 -4.44 -46.54 -21.30
CA TYR A 90 -5.85 -46.88 -21.07
C TYR A 90 -6.82 -46.44 -22.18
N GLU A 91 -8.03 -46.99 -22.16
CA GLU A 91 -9.18 -46.57 -22.96
C GLU A 91 -10.43 -46.33 -22.09
N THR A 92 -11.21 -45.30 -22.42
CA THR A 92 -12.39 -44.87 -21.64
C THR A 92 -13.73 -45.40 -22.18
N LYS A 93 -13.78 -45.90 -23.43
CA LYS A 93 -15.04 -46.28 -24.10
C LYS A 93 -15.76 -47.42 -23.38
N LYS A 94 -15.03 -48.43 -22.88
CA LYS A 94 -15.65 -49.53 -22.12
C LYS A 94 -16.08 -49.07 -20.72
N ALA A 95 -15.38 -48.12 -20.11
CA ALA A 95 -15.75 -47.57 -18.80
C ALA A 95 -17.07 -46.79 -18.89
N GLN A 96 -17.20 -45.90 -19.89
CA GLN A 96 -18.45 -45.19 -20.17
C GLN A 96 -19.62 -46.14 -20.40
N LYS A 97 -19.40 -47.20 -21.19
CA LYS A 97 -20.43 -48.23 -21.43
C LYS A 97 -20.82 -48.97 -20.16
N LYS A 98 -19.86 -49.29 -19.28
CA LYS A 98 -20.11 -49.96 -17.99
C LYS A 98 -20.86 -49.04 -17.02
N ALA A 99 -20.46 -47.77 -16.89
CA ALA A 99 -21.13 -46.78 -16.04
C ALA A 99 -22.58 -46.53 -16.52
N GLY A 100 -22.78 -46.30 -17.81
CA GLY A 100 -24.12 -46.15 -18.39
C GLY A 100 -24.98 -47.42 -18.32
N LYS A 101 -24.38 -48.61 -18.25
CA LYS A 101 -25.11 -49.86 -17.99
C LYS A 101 -25.51 -49.96 -16.50
N ALA A 102 -24.59 -49.66 -15.59
CA ALA A 102 -24.86 -49.67 -14.15
C ALA A 102 -25.99 -48.71 -13.76
N PHE A 103 -25.98 -47.49 -14.30
CA PHE A 103 -27.06 -46.51 -14.10
C PHE A 103 -28.42 -47.03 -14.59
N ARG A 104 -28.48 -47.61 -15.80
CA ARG A 104 -29.73 -48.18 -16.34
C ARG A 104 -30.24 -49.36 -15.53
N GLU A 105 -29.36 -50.21 -15.03
CA GLU A 105 -29.72 -51.33 -14.16
C GLU A 105 -30.21 -50.85 -12.78
N ALA A 106 -29.58 -49.83 -12.20
CA ALA A 106 -30.05 -49.20 -10.96
C ALA A 106 -31.43 -48.55 -11.15
N ALA A 107 -31.63 -47.85 -12.27
CA ALA A 107 -32.90 -47.21 -12.59
C ALA A 107 -34.04 -48.23 -12.80
N ALA A 108 -33.74 -49.38 -13.41
CA ALA A 108 -34.71 -50.45 -13.63
C ALA A 108 -35.10 -51.21 -12.35
N LYS A 109 -34.23 -51.22 -11.33
CA LYS A 109 -34.49 -51.85 -10.03
C LYS A 109 -35.24 -50.94 -9.05
N ALA A 110 -35.33 -49.65 -9.34
CA ALA A 110 -36.01 -48.69 -8.48
C ALA A 110 -37.54 -48.83 -8.60
N ASP A 111 -38.23 -48.87 -7.46
CA ASP A 111 -39.70 -48.92 -7.40
C ASP A 111 -40.28 -47.61 -6.81
N PRO A 112 -40.55 -46.59 -7.64
CA PRO A 112 -41.10 -45.33 -7.20
C PRO A 112 -42.56 -45.42 -6.73
N PRO A 113 -42.91 -44.79 -5.59
CA PRO A 113 -44.30 -44.61 -5.15
C PRO A 113 -45.16 -43.95 -6.21
N LYS A 114 -46.46 -44.29 -6.28
CA LYS A 114 -47.38 -43.82 -7.34
C LYS A 114 -47.36 -42.31 -7.57
N HIS A 115 -47.20 -41.51 -6.51
CA HIS A 115 -47.18 -40.05 -6.57
C HIS A 115 -45.85 -39.46 -7.10
N LEU A 116 -44.76 -40.24 -7.16
CA LEU A 116 -43.43 -39.81 -7.65
C LEU A 116 -43.04 -40.47 -8.98
N ARG A 117 -43.84 -41.39 -9.52
CA ARG A 117 -43.52 -42.15 -10.75
C ARG A 117 -43.20 -41.28 -11.94
N ASP A 118 -44.03 -40.28 -12.23
CA ASP A 118 -43.87 -39.42 -13.41
C ASP A 118 -42.63 -38.54 -13.29
N SER A 119 -42.40 -37.99 -12.09
CA SER A 119 -41.21 -37.18 -11.80
C SER A 119 -39.93 -38.02 -11.80
N PHE A 120 -39.97 -39.27 -11.30
CA PHE A 120 -38.86 -40.21 -11.37
C PHE A 120 -38.52 -40.60 -12.81
N GLY A 121 -39.53 -40.98 -13.61
CA GLY A 121 -39.33 -41.29 -15.02
C GLY A 121 -38.79 -40.11 -15.83
N LYS A 122 -39.18 -38.88 -15.48
CA LYS A 122 -38.59 -37.66 -16.07
C LYS A 122 -37.12 -37.48 -15.67
N ALA A 123 -36.80 -37.59 -14.38
CA ALA A 123 -35.43 -37.43 -13.87
C ALA A 123 -34.46 -38.48 -14.45
N VAL A 124 -34.87 -39.75 -14.55
CA VAL A 124 -34.07 -40.82 -15.15
C VAL A 124 -33.83 -40.57 -16.65
N ARG A 125 -34.83 -40.08 -17.40
CA ARG A 125 -34.66 -39.79 -18.84
C ARG A 125 -33.77 -38.58 -19.11
N GLN A 126 -33.83 -37.59 -18.23
CA GLN A 126 -33.04 -36.36 -18.37
C GLN A 126 -31.64 -36.50 -17.77
N GLU A 127 -31.39 -37.59 -17.05
CA GLU A 127 -30.13 -37.92 -16.38
C GLU A 127 -29.62 -36.78 -15.48
N GLN A 128 -30.51 -35.99 -14.89
CA GLN A 128 -30.13 -34.84 -14.07
C GLN A 128 -29.99 -35.22 -12.59
N LEU A 129 -28.79 -35.08 -12.04
CA LEU A 129 -28.49 -35.38 -10.63
C LEU A 129 -29.40 -34.60 -9.67
N ARG A 130 -29.55 -33.30 -9.91
CA ARG A 130 -30.40 -32.39 -9.12
C ARG A 130 -31.87 -32.81 -9.04
N ASP A 131 -32.40 -33.41 -10.11
CA ASP A 131 -33.79 -33.85 -10.14
C ASP A 131 -33.98 -35.14 -9.34
N LEU A 132 -32.98 -36.03 -9.31
CA LEU A 132 -32.97 -37.20 -8.44
C LEU A 132 -32.80 -36.84 -6.96
N GLU A 133 -31.94 -35.87 -6.63
CA GLU A 133 -31.79 -35.35 -5.26
C GLU A 133 -33.11 -34.74 -4.74
N ARG A 134 -33.81 -33.95 -5.58
CA ARG A 134 -35.12 -33.41 -5.23
C ARG A 134 -36.15 -34.49 -4.95
N LEU A 135 -36.07 -35.64 -5.63
CA LEU A 135 -36.95 -36.77 -5.37
C LEU A 135 -36.64 -37.45 -4.04
N TRP A 136 -35.36 -37.49 -3.64
CA TRP A 136 -34.95 -37.96 -2.33
C TRP A 136 -35.54 -37.10 -1.21
N TYR A 137 -35.40 -35.77 -1.29
CA TYR A 137 -36.02 -34.85 -0.32
C TYR A 137 -37.56 -34.93 -0.27
N ARG A 138 -38.20 -35.20 -1.42
CA ARG A 138 -39.66 -35.34 -1.50
C ARG A 138 -40.17 -36.69 -1.01
N ALA A 139 -39.34 -37.71 -0.98
CA ALA A 139 -39.70 -39.02 -0.46
C ALA A 139 -39.89 -38.96 1.07
N GLY A 140 -39.23 -38.02 1.77
CA GLY A 140 -39.48 -37.65 3.17
C GLY A 140 -39.12 -38.70 4.23
N ASP A 141 -38.95 -39.97 3.84
CA ASP A 141 -38.60 -41.11 4.68
C ASP A 141 -37.30 -41.76 4.19
N ASP A 142 -36.20 -41.43 4.88
CA ASP A 142 -34.84 -41.93 4.61
C ASP A 142 -34.70 -43.45 4.81
N GLN A 143 -35.66 -44.09 5.48
CA GLN A 143 -35.65 -45.54 5.69
C GLN A 143 -36.45 -46.31 4.64
N SER A 144 -37.15 -45.61 3.75
CA SER A 144 -37.95 -46.24 2.71
C SER A 144 -37.08 -47.05 1.72
N PRO A 145 -37.56 -48.21 1.21
CA PRO A 145 -36.85 -48.97 0.19
C PRO A 145 -36.50 -48.15 -1.06
N PHE A 146 -37.37 -47.22 -1.43
CA PHE A 146 -37.17 -46.31 -2.56
C PHE A 146 -36.08 -45.26 -2.29
N ALA A 147 -35.98 -44.71 -1.07
CA ALA A 147 -34.91 -43.76 -0.73
C ALA A 147 -33.52 -44.42 -0.84
N ARG A 148 -33.36 -45.67 -0.37
CA ARG A 148 -32.10 -46.43 -0.52
C ARG A 148 -31.76 -46.70 -1.98
N GLN A 149 -32.76 -47.05 -2.79
CA GLN A 149 -32.59 -47.23 -4.24
C GLN A 149 -32.22 -45.92 -4.94
N LEU A 150 -32.79 -44.78 -4.51
CA LEU A 150 -32.44 -43.45 -5.02
C LEU A 150 -30.99 -43.08 -4.70
N VAL A 151 -30.49 -43.35 -3.49
CA VAL A 151 -29.08 -43.10 -3.14
C VAL A 151 -28.15 -43.92 -4.04
N GLN A 152 -28.45 -45.21 -4.26
CA GLN A 152 -27.68 -46.06 -5.17
C GLN A 152 -27.74 -45.56 -6.62
N LEU A 153 -28.91 -45.09 -7.06
CA LEU A 153 -29.10 -44.52 -8.39
C LEU A 153 -28.32 -43.21 -8.58
N ILE A 154 -28.39 -42.31 -7.61
CA ILE A 154 -27.64 -41.04 -7.56
C ILE A 154 -26.14 -41.32 -7.62
N GLY A 155 -25.64 -42.28 -6.83
CA GLY A 155 -24.23 -42.70 -6.90
C GLY A 155 -23.84 -43.22 -8.27
N SER A 156 -24.64 -44.12 -8.87
CA SER A 156 -24.35 -44.67 -10.21
C SER A 156 -24.42 -43.62 -11.33
N LEU A 157 -25.21 -42.56 -11.14
CA LEU A 157 -25.26 -41.43 -12.05
C LEU A 157 -24.05 -40.51 -11.86
N GLY A 158 -23.64 -40.25 -10.61
CA GLY A 158 -22.40 -39.53 -10.28
C GLY A 158 -21.18 -40.20 -10.91
N ASP A 159 -21.01 -41.50 -10.71
CA ASP A 159 -19.94 -42.28 -11.33
C ASP A 159 -19.94 -42.17 -12.86
N LYS A 160 -21.14 -42.13 -13.48
CA LYS A 160 -21.28 -41.95 -14.93
C LYS A 160 -20.80 -40.55 -15.35
N TYR A 161 -21.18 -39.51 -14.62
CA TYR A 161 -20.74 -38.13 -14.89
C TYR A 161 -19.22 -37.99 -14.82
N GLU A 162 -18.60 -38.54 -13.76
CA GLU A 162 -17.14 -38.53 -13.58
C GLU A 162 -16.41 -39.17 -14.77
N VAL A 163 -16.88 -40.33 -15.22
CA VAL A 163 -16.28 -41.04 -16.35
C VAL A 163 -16.54 -40.36 -17.69
N ASP A 164 -17.70 -39.72 -17.87
CA ASP A 164 -18.01 -38.96 -19.08
C ASP A 164 -17.20 -37.67 -19.17
N GLU A 165 -16.98 -36.99 -18.04
CA GLU A 165 -16.10 -35.82 -17.96
C GLU A 165 -14.64 -36.17 -18.26
N LEU A 166 -14.13 -37.26 -17.68
CA LEU A 166 -12.79 -37.79 -17.99
C LEU A 166 -12.59 -37.99 -19.50
N ALA A 167 -13.57 -38.62 -20.17
CA ALA A 167 -13.52 -38.88 -21.60
C ALA A 167 -13.66 -37.63 -22.47
N ALA A 168 -14.31 -36.58 -21.95
CA ALA A 168 -14.45 -35.30 -22.64
C ALA A 168 -13.19 -34.42 -22.50
N LYS A 169 -12.59 -34.40 -21.31
CA LYS A 169 -11.43 -33.56 -20.96
C LYS A 169 -10.12 -34.11 -21.52
N TYR A 170 -9.98 -35.44 -21.61
CA TYR A 170 -8.72 -36.09 -22.00
C TYR A 170 -8.88 -37.01 -23.22
N THR A 171 -7.88 -36.98 -24.11
CA THR A 171 -7.82 -37.86 -25.28
C THR A 171 -6.97 -39.10 -24.97
N PHE A 172 -7.62 -40.24 -24.78
CA PHE A 172 -6.97 -41.53 -24.55
C PHE A 172 -6.69 -42.26 -25.87
N THR A 173 -5.47 -42.80 -26.02
CA THR A 173 -5.01 -43.52 -27.22
C THR A 173 -4.71 -44.99 -26.98
N GLY A 174 -4.80 -45.43 -25.71
CA GLY A 174 -4.48 -46.78 -25.29
C GLY A 174 -5.52 -47.85 -25.62
N ARG A 175 -5.25 -49.06 -25.13
CA ARG A 175 -6.07 -50.27 -25.39
C ARG A 175 -6.53 -50.99 -24.13
N GLU A 176 -5.94 -50.67 -22.97
CA GLU A 176 -6.27 -51.31 -21.70
C GLU A 176 -7.59 -50.75 -21.14
N SER A 177 -8.57 -51.62 -20.92
CA SER A 177 -9.87 -51.20 -20.43
C SER A 177 -9.87 -50.99 -18.93
N MET A 178 -10.38 -49.85 -18.47
CA MET A 178 -10.56 -49.55 -17.06
C MET A 178 -11.92 -50.01 -16.51
N THR A 179 -11.99 -50.23 -15.21
CA THR A 179 -13.26 -50.31 -14.45
C THR A 179 -13.78 -48.91 -14.12
N VAL A 180 -15.02 -48.79 -13.65
CA VAL A 180 -15.59 -47.48 -13.27
C VAL A 180 -14.82 -46.84 -12.10
N PRO A 181 -14.50 -47.55 -11.00
CA PRO A 181 -13.67 -46.97 -9.94
C PRO A 181 -12.27 -46.56 -10.42
N GLN A 182 -11.62 -47.41 -11.23
CA GLN A 182 -10.30 -47.08 -11.81
C GLN A 182 -10.35 -45.86 -12.73
N ALA A 183 -11.46 -45.63 -13.44
CA ALA A 183 -11.61 -44.45 -14.27
C ALA A 183 -11.66 -43.17 -13.41
N ILE A 184 -12.37 -43.21 -12.28
CA ILE A 184 -12.46 -42.10 -11.34
C ILE A 184 -11.08 -41.83 -10.71
N GLU A 185 -10.37 -42.86 -10.25
CA GLU A 185 -8.99 -42.72 -9.71
C GLU A 185 -8.03 -42.10 -10.75
N ILE A 186 -8.11 -42.53 -12.01
CA ILE A 186 -7.29 -41.98 -13.09
C ILE A 186 -7.67 -40.52 -13.38
N LYS A 187 -8.96 -40.16 -13.30
CA LYS A 187 -9.40 -38.77 -13.44
C LYS A 187 -8.76 -37.91 -12.35
N GLU A 188 -8.88 -38.31 -11.09
CA GLU A 188 -8.29 -37.60 -9.96
C GLU A 188 -6.77 -37.45 -10.11
N GLU A 189 -6.06 -38.50 -10.54
CA GLU A 189 -4.62 -38.44 -10.79
C GLU A 189 -4.28 -37.43 -11.91
N LEU A 190 -5.02 -37.45 -13.03
CA LEU A 190 -4.79 -36.53 -14.15
C LEU A 190 -5.09 -35.07 -13.80
N GLU A 191 -6.11 -34.83 -12.98
CA GLU A 191 -6.47 -33.49 -12.52
C GLU A 191 -5.43 -32.93 -11.55
N LYS A 192 -4.96 -33.73 -10.59
CA LYS A 192 -3.82 -33.37 -9.73
C LYS A 192 -2.58 -33.03 -10.54
N ILE A 193 -2.26 -33.82 -11.57
CA ILE A 193 -1.11 -33.54 -12.44
C ILE A 193 -1.28 -32.22 -13.19
N ASP A 194 -2.49 -31.90 -13.67
CA ASP A 194 -2.76 -30.64 -14.37
C ASP A 194 -2.64 -29.42 -13.46
N GLU A 195 -3.14 -29.51 -12.23
CA GLU A 195 -2.99 -28.45 -11.22
C GLU A 195 -1.51 -28.21 -10.88
N LEU A 196 -0.73 -29.27 -10.65
CA LEU A 196 0.71 -29.18 -10.39
C LEU A 196 1.48 -28.61 -11.58
N LEU A 197 1.12 -28.99 -12.81
CA LEU A 197 1.75 -28.43 -14.02
C LEU A 197 1.49 -26.94 -14.16
N GLU A 198 0.29 -26.47 -13.85
CA GLU A 198 -0.03 -25.04 -13.87
C GLU A 198 0.76 -24.28 -12.81
N GLN A 199 0.79 -24.79 -11.56
CA GLN A 199 1.60 -24.21 -10.47
C GLN A 199 3.09 -24.13 -10.82
N LEU A 200 3.67 -25.19 -11.39
CA LEU A 200 5.09 -25.20 -11.78
C LEU A 200 5.38 -24.23 -12.91
N ARG A 201 4.47 -24.07 -13.89
CA ARG A 201 4.61 -23.10 -14.99
C ARG A 201 4.46 -21.66 -14.50
N GLU A 202 3.55 -21.40 -13.56
CA GLU A 202 3.42 -20.08 -12.92
C GLU A 202 4.65 -19.76 -12.07
N ALA A 203 5.14 -20.73 -11.29
CA ALA A 203 6.36 -20.59 -10.51
C ALA A 203 7.58 -20.32 -11.40
N ALA A 204 7.71 -21.01 -12.55
CA ALA A 204 8.78 -20.76 -13.52
C ALA A 204 8.72 -19.36 -14.13
N LYS A 205 7.52 -18.82 -14.38
CA LYS A 205 7.34 -17.48 -14.97
C LYS A 205 7.50 -16.34 -13.98
N ASN A 206 7.00 -16.52 -12.76
CA ASN A 206 6.85 -15.44 -11.76
C ASN A 206 7.79 -15.57 -10.56
N ALA A 207 8.63 -16.62 -10.51
CA ALA A 207 9.49 -16.95 -9.37
C ALA A 207 8.73 -17.16 -8.04
N GLN A 208 7.45 -17.56 -8.12
CA GLN A 208 6.55 -17.74 -6.96
C GLN A 208 6.52 -19.20 -6.49
N ILE A 209 7.59 -19.65 -5.84
CA ILE A 209 7.77 -21.03 -5.39
C ILE A 209 6.81 -21.40 -4.24
N GLY A 210 6.35 -20.42 -3.46
CA GLY A 210 5.44 -20.63 -2.32
C GLY A 210 4.02 -21.07 -2.69
N LEU A 211 3.68 -21.16 -3.97
CA LEU A 211 2.35 -21.57 -4.45
C LEU A 211 2.28 -23.05 -4.87
N ILE A 212 3.40 -23.79 -4.76
CA ILE A 212 3.46 -25.20 -5.17
C ILE A 212 2.99 -26.09 -4.01
N ASP A 213 2.02 -26.97 -4.28
CA ASP A 213 1.63 -28.00 -3.33
C ASP A 213 2.70 -29.10 -3.26
N MET A 214 3.54 -29.02 -2.24
CA MET A 214 4.66 -29.93 -2.03
C MET A 214 4.21 -31.32 -1.57
N GLU A 215 3.06 -31.43 -0.91
CA GLU A 215 2.51 -32.71 -0.46
C GLU A 215 1.98 -33.48 -1.67
N ALA A 216 1.22 -32.82 -2.54
CA ALA A 216 0.75 -33.39 -3.79
C ALA A 216 1.92 -33.74 -4.72
N LEU A 217 2.94 -32.87 -4.85
CA LEU A 217 4.11 -33.14 -5.68
C LEU A 217 4.91 -34.35 -5.18
N ALA A 218 4.97 -34.58 -3.87
CA ALA A 218 5.65 -35.74 -3.27
C ALA A 218 4.99 -37.09 -3.61
N GLU A 219 3.71 -37.11 -4.01
CA GLU A 219 3.05 -38.31 -4.52
C GLU A 219 3.60 -38.74 -5.90
N PHE A 220 4.19 -37.79 -6.64
CA PHE A 220 4.60 -37.98 -8.03
C PHE A 220 6.11 -37.95 -8.26
N ALA A 221 6.86 -37.21 -7.44
CA ALA A 221 8.29 -36.97 -7.58
C ALA A 221 9.15 -37.87 -6.67
N GLU A 222 10.42 -38.06 -7.02
CA GLU A 222 11.34 -38.78 -6.16
C GLU A 222 11.65 -37.97 -4.87
N PRO A 223 11.88 -38.63 -3.73
CA PRO A 223 12.17 -37.93 -2.46
C PRO A 223 13.34 -36.95 -2.54
N GLY A 224 14.31 -37.19 -3.43
CA GLY A 224 15.43 -36.29 -3.66
C GLY A 224 15.04 -34.97 -4.33
N ASP A 225 14.08 -35.00 -5.26
CA ASP A 225 13.65 -33.80 -5.99
C ASP A 225 12.78 -32.88 -5.13
N VAL A 226 11.92 -33.47 -4.30
CA VAL A 226 11.09 -32.76 -3.32
C VAL A 226 11.97 -32.10 -2.25
N GLN A 227 13.00 -32.80 -1.76
CA GLN A 227 13.96 -32.24 -0.80
C GLN A 227 14.75 -31.07 -1.37
N ASN A 228 15.15 -31.14 -2.64
CA ASN A 228 15.85 -30.04 -3.31
C ASN A 228 14.97 -28.79 -3.45
N LEU A 229 13.69 -28.97 -3.81
CA LEU A 229 12.72 -27.87 -3.89
C LEU A 229 12.41 -27.28 -2.51
N SER A 230 12.23 -28.12 -1.49
CA SER A 230 11.98 -27.66 -0.12
C SER A 230 13.17 -26.89 0.46
N ALA A 231 14.40 -27.39 0.25
CA ALA A 231 15.62 -26.69 0.65
C ALA A 231 15.78 -25.34 -0.04
N LEU A 232 15.38 -25.25 -1.31
CA LEU A 232 15.40 -24.01 -2.06
C LEU A 232 14.32 -23.03 -1.59
N GLN A 233 13.09 -23.50 -1.31
CA GLN A 233 12.03 -22.68 -0.73
C GLN A 233 12.49 -22.04 0.59
N GLN A 234 13.14 -22.83 1.45
CA GLN A 234 13.68 -22.37 2.72
C GLN A 234 14.80 -21.33 2.52
N GLN A 235 15.69 -21.53 1.54
CA GLN A 235 16.72 -20.54 1.19
C GLN A 235 16.14 -19.23 0.67
N VAL A 236 15.08 -19.28 -0.15
CA VAL A 236 14.40 -18.08 -0.64
C VAL A 236 13.71 -17.35 0.52
N GLN A 237 13.07 -18.07 1.43
CA GLN A 237 12.47 -17.48 2.64
C GLN A 237 13.51 -16.81 3.54
N ASP A 238 14.64 -17.47 3.80
CA ASP A 238 15.73 -16.93 4.61
C ASP A 238 16.34 -15.67 3.96
N TYR A 239 16.53 -15.69 2.64
CA TYR A 239 17.01 -14.52 1.88
C TYR A 239 16.03 -13.34 1.92
N LEU A 240 14.73 -13.61 1.76
CA LEU A 240 13.69 -12.60 1.88
C LEU A 240 13.66 -12.00 3.29
N ARG A 241 13.83 -12.82 4.33
CA ARG A 241 13.89 -12.38 5.73
C ARG A 241 15.11 -11.49 5.99
N GLU A 242 16.30 -11.89 5.57
CA GLU A 242 17.52 -11.09 5.73
C GLU A 242 17.42 -9.75 4.98
N MET A 243 16.85 -9.73 3.76
CA MET A 243 16.63 -8.48 3.03
C MET A 243 15.57 -7.60 3.68
N ALA A 244 14.48 -8.18 4.19
CA ALA A 244 13.44 -7.46 4.92
C ALA A 244 14.04 -6.75 6.14
N GLU A 245 14.88 -7.44 6.93
CA GLU A 245 15.58 -6.87 8.08
C GLU A 245 16.55 -5.75 7.68
N GLN A 246 17.34 -5.93 6.62
CA GLN A 246 18.27 -4.92 6.12
C GLN A 246 17.56 -3.64 5.65
N GLN A 247 16.37 -3.80 5.04
CA GLN A 247 15.53 -2.70 4.57
C GLN A 247 14.62 -2.12 5.68
N GLY A 248 14.70 -2.66 6.91
CA GLY A 248 14.04 -2.12 8.10
C GLY A 248 12.60 -2.62 8.30
N LEU A 249 12.26 -3.81 7.83
CA LEU A 249 11.07 -4.54 8.24
C LEU A 249 11.46 -5.44 9.42
N GLN A 250 10.70 -5.39 10.51
CA GLN A 250 10.90 -6.23 11.68
C GLN A 250 9.83 -7.32 11.73
N GLN A 251 10.25 -8.57 11.95
CA GLN A 251 9.32 -9.68 12.12
C GLN A 251 8.66 -9.59 13.50
N SER A 252 7.33 -9.67 13.52
CA SER A 252 6.44 -9.73 14.67
C SER A 252 5.75 -11.11 14.69
N ALA A 253 4.95 -11.37 15.71
CA ALA A 253 4.32 -12.67 15.92
C ALA A 253 3.28 -13.05 14.84
N ASP A 254 2.76 -12.07 14.10
CA ASP A 254 1.69 -12.24 13.12
C ASP A 254 2.16 -11.99 11.65
N GLY A 255 3.48 -11.77 11.40
CA GLY A 255 4.09 -11.30 10.13
C GLY A 255 5.11 -10.12 10.26
N TYR A 256 5.17 -9.17 9.30
CA TYR A 256 6.18 -8.10 9.23
C TYR A 256 5.66 -6.67 9.51
N GLN A 257 6.38 -5.90 10.33
CA GLN A 257 6.10 -4.50 10.66
C GLN A 257 7.20 -3.55 10.18
N LEU A 258 6.80 -2.32 9.81
CA LEU A 258 7.72 -1.31 9.30
C LEU A 258 8.43 -0.56 10.44
N THR A 259 9.76 -0.59 10.47
CA THR A 259 10.54 0.16 11.47
C THR A 259 10.56 1.66 11.17
N PRO A 260 10.82 2.52 12.17
CA PRO A 260 11.05 3.95 11.95
C PRO A 260 12.16 4.26 10.93
N LYS A 261 13.14 3.36 10.77
CA LYS A 261 14.22 3.48 9.78
C LYS A 261 13.69 3.25 8.35
N ALA A 262 12.87 2.22 8.16
CA ALA A 262 12.21 1.95 6.88
C ALA A 262 11.25 3.08 6.48
N GLN A 263 10.52 3.67 7.45
CA GLN A 263 9.65 4.82 7.20
C GLN A 263 10.44 6.02 6.64
N ARG A 264 11.64 6.31 7.19
CA ARG A 264 12.50 7.40 6.71
C ARG A 264 13.13 7.12 5.35
N LEU A 265 13.59 5.89 5.12
CA LEU A 265 14.10 5.45 3.80
C LEU A 265 13.00 5.59 2.73
N PHE A 266 11.78 5.18 3.05
CA PHE A 266 10.62 5.36 2.19
C PHE A 266 10.28 6.84 1.97
N GLN A 267 10.25 7.67 3.01
CA GLN A 267 10.05 9.12 2.85
C GLN A 267 11.08 9.70 1.88
N GLY A 268 12.36 9.34 2.02
CA GLY A 268 13.41 9.74 1.09
C GLY A 268 13.14 9.30 -0.36
N LYS A 269 12.79 8.02 -0.57
CA LYS A 269 12.46 7.49 -1.91
C LYS A 269 11.17 8.07 -2.50
N LEU A 270 10.13 8.28 -1.69
CA LEU A 270 8.85 8.87 -2.11
C LEU A 270 9.06 10.34 -2.46
N LEU A 271 9.88 11.06 -1.67
CA LEU A 271 10.32 12.41 -2.00
C LEU A 271 11.13 12.40 -3.29
N GLU A 272 12.10 11.51 -3.45
CA GLU A 272 12.87 11.41 -4.68
C GLU A 272 11.95 11.11 -5.87
N LYS A 273 10.98 10.20 -5.75
CA LYS A 273 10.04 9.90 -6.84
C LYS A 273 9.11 11.08 -7.15
N LEU A 274 8.47 11.68 -6.15
CA LEU A 274 7.53 12.79 -6.34
C LEU A 274 8.24 14.11 -6.74
N PHE A 275 9.50 14.29 -6.35
CA PHE A 275 10.25 15.54 -6.54
C PHE A 275 11.45 15.42 -7.51
N SER A 276 11.77 14.24 -8.04
CA SER A 276 12.79 14.08 -9.09
C SER A 276 12.36 14.70 -10.42
N GLU A 277 11.06 14.71 -10.70
CA GLU A 277 10.50 15.38 -11.88
C GLU A 277 10.24 16.87 -11.61
N LEU A 278 10.20 17.31 -10.34
CA LEU A 278 10.18 18.72 -9.93
C LEU A 278 11.50 19.42 -10.29
N THR A 279 11.67 19.68 -11.58
CA THR A 279 12.81 20.39 -12.14
C THR A 279 12.98 21.69 -11.37
N ALA A 280 14.19 21.88 -10.82
CA ALA A 280 14.61 23.03 -10.00
C ALA A 280 13.82 24.30 -10.33
N SER A 281 12.74 24.53 -9.57
CA SER A 281 11.97 25.75 -9.72
C SER A 281 12.90 26.87 -9.32
N ARG A 282 13.25 27.69 -10.31
CA ARG A 282 13.98 28.95 -10.18
C ARG A 282 13.24 29.86 -9.20
N THR A 283 13.48 29.68 -7.91
CA THR A 283 13.03 30.59 -6.87
C THR A 283 14.14 30.77 -5.85
N GLY A 284 15.00 31.75 -6.14
CA GLY A 284 15.57 32.64 -5.13
C GLY A 284 16.57 32.04 -4.15
N ARG A 285 17.74 31.59 -4.62
CA ARG A 285 18.98 31.72 -3.85
C ARG A 285 20.02 32.41 -4.72
N HIS A 286 20.60 33.45 -4.14
CA HIS A 286 21.31 34.54 -4.79
C HIS A 286 22.39 34.10 -5.80
N GLN A 287 22.40 34.76 -6.96
CA GLN A 287 23.64 35.02 -7.69
C GLN A 287 24.55 35.85 -6.78
N GLY A 288 25.63 35.25 -6.32
CA GLY A 288 26.85 35.94 -5.92
C GLY A 288 28.02 35.22 -6.60
N PRO A 289 29.09 35.91 -7.01
CA PRO A 289 30.21 35.27 -7.68
C PRO A 289 30.79 34.19 -6.77
N ILE A 290 30.87 32.97 -7.31
CA ILE A 290 31.60 31.86 -6.70
C ILE A 290 33.06 32.29 -6.64
N VAL A 291 33.57 32.52 -5.44
CA VAL A 291 35.00 32.77 -5.21
C VAL A 291 35.59 31.52 -4.57
N GLY A 292 36.36 30.77 -5.38
CA GLY A 292 37.37 29.82 -4.91
C GLY A 292 36.99 28.33 -4.88
N GLU A 293 37.81 27.49 -5.52
CA GLU A 293 37.86 26.04 -5.33
C GLU A 293 38.60 25.71 -4.03
N GLY A 294 37.86 25.24 -3.03
CA GLY A 294 38.39 24.67 -1.79
C GLY A 294 37.32 23.77 -1.17
N SER A 295 37.68 22.57 -0.71
CA SER A 295 36.76 21.54 -0.20
C SER A 295 36.17 21.85 1.18
N VAL A 296 36.41 23.05 1.73
CA VAL A 296 35.96 23.46 3.05
C VAL A 296 35.27 24.82 2.91
N GLU A 297 33.96 24.86 3.21
CA GLU A 297 33.20 26.11 3.29
C GLU A 297 33.77 26.95 4.45
N MET A 298 34.42 28.08 4.15
CA MET A 298 34.84 29.00 5.20
C MET A 298 33.61 29.68 5.82
N GLN A 299 33.62 29.81 7.15
CA GLN A 299 32.64 30.63 7.84
C GLN A 299 32.72 32.07 7.32
N ARG A 300 31.67 32.54 6.64
CA ARG A 300 31.60 33.94 6.20
C ARG A 300 31.45 34.84 7.43
N THR A 301 32.34 35.81 7.57
CA THR A 301 32.25 36.91 8.53
C THR A 301 31.90 38.22 7.82
N ARG A 302 31.43 39.21 8.58
CA ARG A 302 31.29 40.60 8.14
C ARG A 302 31.71 41.55 9.26
N ALA A 303 31.98 42.80 8.90
CA ALA A 303 32.24 43.85 9.88
C ALA A 303 31.04 44.04 10.83
N TYR A 304 31.33 44.26 12.10
CA TYR A 304 30.35 44.54 13.15
C TYR A 304 29.65 45.88 12.92
N GLU A 305 28.31 45.86 12.97
CA GLU A 305 27.47 47.06 12.97
C GLU A 305 26.80 47.22 14.34
N TYR A 306 26.54 48.48 14.73
CA TYR A 306 25.90 48.77 16.00
C TYR A 306 24.51 48.13 16.08
N GLY A 307 24.31 47.21 17.02
CA GLY A 307 23.08 46.40 17.16
C GLY A 307 23.30 44.91 16.91
N ASP A 308 24.45 44.51 16.36
CA ASP A 308 24.78 43.10 16.20
C ASP A 308 25.00 42.39 17.54
N SER A 309 24.55 41.14 17.61
CA SER A 309 24.70 40.31 18.80
C SER A 309 26.16 39.97 19.05
N VAL A 310 26.65 40.33 20.23
CA VAL A 310 28.01 40.01 20.71
C VAL A 310 28.24 38.50 20.80
N ALA A 311 27.17 37.69 20.90
CA ALA A 311 27.27 36.23 20.91
C ALA A 311 27.79 35.63 19.59
N ASN A 312 27.67 36.37 18.48
CA ASN A 312 28.11 35.92 17.15
C ASN A 312 29.45 36.55 16.74
N LEU A 313 30.16 37.18 17.67
CA LEU A 313 31.44 37.81 17.41
C LEU A 313 32.50 36.74 17.09
N ASP A 314 33.18 36.89 15.96
CA ASP A 314 34.39 36.12 15.68
C ASP A 314 35.53 36.70 16.52
N ILE A 315 35.70 36.15 17.72
CA ILE A 315 36.73 36.59 18.66
C ILE A 315 38.12 36.43 18.04
N THR A 316 38.36 35.35 17.28
CA THR A 316 39.68 35.08 16.69
C THR A 316 39.99 36.06 15.59
N GLY A 317 39.10 36.24 14.61
CA GLY A 317 39.24 37.22 13.55
C GLY A 317 39.39 38.64 14.10
N SER A 318 38.57 38.99 15.11
CA SER A 318 38.60 40.32 15.72
C SER A 318 39.91 40.62 16.45
N LEU A 319 40.45 39.64 17.17
CA LEU A 319 41.76 39.74 17.83
C LEU A 319 42.89 39.81 16.81
N THR A 320 42.82 39.03 15.72
CA THR A 320 43.80 39.07 14.64
C THR A 320 43.83 40.46 14.00
N ASN A 321 42.68 41.05 13.72
CA ASN A 321 42.58 42.41 13.18
C ASN A 321 43.19 43.46 14.14
N ALA A 322 42.88 43.35 15.43
CA ALA A 322 43.44 44.25 16.45
C ALA A 322 44.98 44.14 16.56
N ILE A 323 45.53 42.92 16.50
CA ILE A 323 46.98 42.67 16.53
C ILE A 323 47.65 43.16 15.24
N LEU A 324 47.02 42.97 14.08
CA LEU A 324 47.53 43.50 12.81
C LEU A 324 47.55 45.03 12.80
N ARG A 325 46.59 45.69 13.46
CA ARG A 325 46.51 47.15 13.58
C ARG A 325 47.53 47.75 14.55
N GLU A 326 47.67 47.20 15.75
CA GLU A 326 48.52 47.77 16.82
C GLU A 326 49.90 47.11 16.96
N GLY A 327 50.12 45.97 16.29
CA GLY A 327 51.31 45.14 16.45
C GLY A 327 51.27 44.24 17.70
N PRO A 328 52.29 43.40 17.93
CA PRO A 328 52.28 42.36 18.98
C PRO A 328 52.50 42.89 20.42
N GLY A 329 52.09 44.13 20.71
CA GLY A 329 52.23 44.74 22.03
C GLY A 329 51.08 44.40 22.99
N LEU A 330 51.36 44.37 24.29
CA LEU A 330 50.34 44.26 25.33
C LEU A 330 50.19 45.59 26.08
N PRO A 331 48.96 46.00 26.46
CA PRO A 331 47.69 45.31 26.22
C PRO A 331 47.13 45.57 24.82
N ILE A 332 46.52 44.55 24.20
CA ILE A 332 45.80 44.67 22.92
C ILE A 332 44.51 45.46 23.16
N ARG A 333 44.33 46.60 22.48
CA ARG A 333 43.09 47.39 22.58
C ARG A 333 42.19 47.10 21.38
N LEU A 334 41.06 46.45 21.61
CA LEU A 334 40.02 46.22 20.59
C LEU A 334 39.28 47.53 20.26
N LYS A 335 39.16 47.86 18.98
CA LYS A 335 38.27 48.90 18.45
C LYS A 335 37.12 48.27 17.66
N GLN A 336 36.06 49.04 17.45
CA GLN A 336 34.89 48.60 16.70
C GLN A 336 35.24 48.14 15.27
N ASP A 337 36.17 48.82 14.60
CA ASP A 337 36.62 48.46 13.25
C ASP A 337 37.36 47.12 13.18
N ASP A 338 37.86 46.63 14.32
CA ASP A 338 38.52 45.32 14.40
C ASP A 338 37.49 44.20 14.52
N LEU A 339 36.24 44.50 14.93
CA LEU A 339 35.23 43.50 15.27
C LEU A 339 34.58 42.90 14.02
N GLU A 340 34.62 41.57 13.95
CA GLU A 340 33.92 40.77 12.95
C GLU A 340 32.84 39.91 13.59
N VAL A 341 31.71 39.75 12.90
CA VAL A 341 30.61 38.88 13.31
C VAL A 341 30.34 37.81 12.27
N HIS A 342 30.05 36.60 12.72
CA HIS A 342 29.66 35.50 11.84
C HIS A 342 28.28 35.76 11.22
N TYR A 343 28.12 35.41 9.94
CA TYR A 343 26.79 35.36 9.33
C TYR A 343 25.93 34.30 10.03
N THR A 344 24.94 34.73 10.78
CA THR A 344 23.90 33.84 11.27
C THR A 344 22.83 33.68 10.21
N ARG A 345 22.60 32.44 9.76
CA ARG A 345 21.40 32.12 9.00
C ARG A 345 20.22 32.15 9.96
N ASN A 346 19.44 33.22 9.92
CA ASN A 346 18.11 33.18 10.50
C ASN A 346 17.20 32.44 9.52
N THR A 347 16.98 31.15 9.74
CA THR A 347 15.96 30.41 9.00
C THR A 347 14.62 30.78 9.64
N PRO A 348 13.74 31.53 8.96
CA PRO A 348 12.46 31.88 9.54
C PRO A 348 11.67 30.59 9.80
N LYS A 349 11.34 30.34 11.07
CA LYS A 349 10.55 29.16 11.46
C LYS A 349 9.18 29.22 10.83
N ALA A 350 8.64 28.09 10.39
CA ALA A 350 7.26 27.97 9.95
C ALA A 350 6.47 27.00 10.84
N ALA A 351 5.17 27.22 10.92
CA ALA A 351 4.22 26.33 11.57
C ALA A 351 3.19 25.86 10.55
N THR A 352 3.12 24.54 10.35
CA THR A 352 2.30 23.90 9.33
C THR A 352 1.34 22.90 9.96
N CYS A 353 0.05 23.03 9.65
CA CYS A 353 -0.94 21.98 9.92
C CYS A 353 -1.35 21.31 8.62
N VAL A 354 -1.25 19.98 8.55
CA VAL A 354 -1.71 19.19 7.39
C VAL A 354 -3.05 18.55 7.76
N ILE A 355 -4.11 18.98 7.07
CA ILE A 355 -5.46 18.43 7.20
C ILE A 355 -5.64 17.36 6.13
N MET A 356 -5.92 16.14 6.57
CA MET A 356 -6.09 14.95 5.73
C MET A 356 -7.56 14.57 5.72
N ASP A 357 -8.20 14.66 4.56
CA ASP A 357 -9.55 14.16 4.38
C ASP A 357 -9.59 12.62 4.47
N MET A 358 -10.39 12.13 5.40
CA MET A 358 -10.69 10.72 5.65
C MET A 358 -12.21 10.50 5.73
N SER A 359 -12.99 11.36 5.07
CA SER A 359 -14.43 11.21 4.90
C SER A 359 -14.77 9.98 4.04
N GLY A 360 -16.07 9.66 3.91
CA GLY A 360 -16.52 8.48 3.18
C GLY A 360 -16.20 8.53 1.68
N SER A 361 -16.21 9.71 1.07
CA SER A 361 -15.95 9.90 -0.36
C SER A 361 -14.52 9.49 -0.73
N MET A 362 -13.58 9.68 0.18
CA MET A 362 -12.17 9.33 0.00
C MET A 362 -11.94 7.85 -0.28
N ARG A 363 -12.89 6.96 0.07
CA ARG A 363 -12.83 5.52 -0.19
C ARG A 363 -12.96 5.19 -1.68
N TYR A 364 -13.69 6.00 -2.44
CA TYR A 364 -13.84 5.80 -3.88
C TYR A 364 -12.48 5.99 -4.58
N ASP A 365 -12.18 5.13 -5.54
CA ASP A 365 -10.90 5.09 -6.29
C ASP A 365 -9.62 5.07 -5.46
N GLY A 366 -9.71 4.79 -4.15
CA GLY A 366 -8.54 4.75 -3.28
C GLY A 366 -7.90 6.11 -2.98
N GLN A 367 -8.64 7.23 -3.08
CA GLN A 367 -8.06 8.58 -2.94
C GLN A 367 -7.38 8.83 -1.58
N TYR A 368 -7.84 8.16 -0.53
CA TYR A 368 -7.20 8.20 0.79
C TYR A 368 -5.73 7.74 0.78
N ILE A 369 -5.33 6.92 -0.20
CA ILE A 369 -3.93 6.52 -0.41
C ILE A 369 -3.11 7.73 -0.83
N ASN A 370 -3.64 8.55 -1.74
CA ASN A 370 -2.99 9.78 -2.22
C ASN A 370 -2.82 10.79 -1.08
N VAL A 371 -3.85 10.96 -0.24
CA VAL A 371 -3.77 11.80 0.96
C VAL A 371 -2.64 11.36 1.89
N LYS A 372 -2.56 10.04 2.17
CA LYS A 372 -1.50 9.49 3.03
C LYS A 372 -0.11 9.67 2.42
N ARG A 373 0.07 9.40 1.12
CA ARG A 373 1.35 9.61 0.43
C ARG A 373 1.79 11.07 0.52
N MET A 374 0.89 12.01 0.22
CA MET A 374 1.18 13.45 0.30
C MET A 374 1.55 13.90 1.70
N ALA A 375 0.81 13.45 2.72
CA ALA A 375 1.10 13.78 4.11
C ALA A 375 2.50 13.28 4.53
N LEU A 376 2.88 12.06 4.13
CA LEU A 376 4.21 11.50 4.39
C LEU A 376 5.32 12.22 3.62
N ALA A 377 5.07 12.62 2.37
CA ALA A 377 6.00 13.41 1.58
C ALA A 377 6.25 14.77 2.24
N LEU A 378 5.19 15.49 2.62
CA LEU A 378 5.30 16.78 3.30
C LEU A 378 6.05 16.68 4.62
N ASP A 379 5.83 15.62 5.41
CA ASP A 379 6.61 15.37 6.62
C ASP A 379 8.11 15.26 6.34
N GLY A 380 8.47 14.43 5.36
CA GLY A 380 9.86 14.22 4.99
C GLY A 380 10.54 15.50 4.53
N LEU A 381 9.89 16.26 3.63
CA LEU A 381 10.41 17.51 3.08
C LEU A 381 10.61 18.58 4.16
N ILE A 382 9.59 18.79 5.01
CA ILE A 382 9.65 19.83 6.05
C ILE A 382 10.72 19.46 7.08
N ARG A 383 10.81 18.20 7.49
CA ARG A 383 11.80 17.77 8.49
C ARG A 383 13.23 17.72 7.94
N SER A 384 13.43 17.46 6.65
CA SER A 384 14.77 17.43 6.03
C SER A 384 15.30 18.85 5.78
N GLU A 385 14.50 19.72 5.18
CA GLU A 385 14.92 21.07 4.77
C GLU A 385 14.83 22.09 5.91
N TYR A 386 13.87 21.93 6.82
CA TYR A 386 13.56 22.89 7.89
C TYR A 386 13.51 22.22 9.28
N PRO A 387 14.65 21.69 9.77
CA PRO A 387 14.71 21.06 11.09
C PRO A 387 14.41 22.09 12.19
N GLY A 388 13.26 21.93 12.85
CA GLY A 388 12.78 22.83 13.92
C GLY A 388 11.44 23.50 13.64
N ASP A 389 10.87 23.33 12.44
CA ASP A 389 9.53 23.79 12.12
C ASP A 389 8.45 22.94 12.80
N PHE A 390 7.34 23.59 13.14
CA PHE A 390 6.19 22.92 13.74
C PHE A 390 5.35 22.23 12.65
N LEU A 391 5.04 20.95 12.85
CA LEU A 391 4.22 20.17 11.94
C LEU A 391 3.20 19.33 12.72
N GLN A 392 1.91 19.51 12.42
CA GLN A 392 0.81 18.76 13.04
C GLN A 392 -0.13 18.19 11.98
N PHE A 393 -0.48 16.91 12.10
CA PHE A 393 -1.46 16.25 11.24
C PHE A 393 -2.84 16.29 11.87
N ILE A 394 -3.88 16.53 11.07
CA ILE A 394 -5.28 16.53 11.50
C ILE A 394 -6.06 15.63 10.56
N GLU A 395 -6.69 14.60 11.11
CA GLU A 395 -7.67 13.79 10.41
C GLU A 395 -9.00 14.53 10.34
N MET A 396 -9.54 14.72 9.14
CA MET A 396 -10.82 15.36 8.90
C MET A 396 -11.85 14.32 8.44
N TYR A 397 -13.02 14.37 9.06
CA TYR A 397 -14.23 13.62 8.72
C TYR A 397 -15.42 14.43 9.26
N SER A 398 -16.52 13.81 9.73
CA SER A 398 -17.61 14.57 10.40
C SER A 398 -17.09 15.41 11.58
N PHE A 399 -15.96 15.01 12.17
CA PHE A 399 -15.19 15.74 13.19
C PHE A 399 -13.74 15.93 12.72
N ALA A 400 -12.89 16.51 13.56
CA ALA A 400 -11.48 16.73 13.28
C ALA A 400 -10.64 16.31 14.48
N LYS A 401 -9.62 15.47 14.25
CA LYS A 401 -8.76 14.93 15.32
C LYS A 401 -7.29 15.09 15.00
N PRO A 402 -6.46 15.57 15.95
CA PRO A 402 -5.02 15.58 15.75
C PRO A 402 -4.49 14.15 15.70
N ARG A 403 -3.53 13.91 14.80
CA ARG A 403 -2.87 12.62 14.61
C ARG A 403 -1.37 12.76 14.70
N ARG A 404 -0.73 11.70 15.18
CA ARG A 404 0.72 11.55 15.15
C ARG A 404 1.13 10.95 13.82
N LEU A 405 2.36 11.21 13.39
CA LEU A 405 2.90 10.68 12.13
C LEU A 405 2.75 9.16 12.00
N GLY A 406 3.09 8.40 13.05
CA GLY A 406 2.95 6.94 13.06
C GLY A 406 1.50 6.42 12.96
N GLU A 407 0.51 7.29 13.14
CA GLU A 407 -0.91 6.98 12.97
C GLU A 407 -1.38 7.28 11.54
N VAL A 408 -0.72 8.21 10.81
CA VAL A 408 -1.12 8.64 9.45
C VAL A 408 -1.26 7.45 8.50
N VAL A 409 -0.31 6.52 8.53
CA VAL A 409 -0.32 5.31 7.67
C VAL A 409 -1.55 4.45 7.93
N LYS A 410 -2.02 4.42 9.18
CA LYS A 410 -3.14 3.59 9.66
C LYS A 410 -4.51 4.23 9.46
N LEU A 411 -4.56 5.50 9.07
CA LEU A 411 -5.83 6.19 8.87
C LEU A 411 -6.59 5.54 7.73
N MET A 412 -7.87 5.28 7.98
CA MET A 412 -8.79 4.73 7.00
C MET A 412 -9.99 5.66 6.86
N PRO A 413 -10.54 5.81 5.63
CA PRO A 413 -11.79 6.51 5.41
C PRO A 413 -12.88 6.00 6.32
N LYS A 414 -13.61 6.92 6.97
CA LYS A 414 -14.71 6.56 7.86
C LYS A 414 -15.76 5.76 7.11
N PRO A 415 -16.30 4.68 7.69
CA PRO A 415 -17.29 3.84 7.03
C PRO A 415 -18.56 4.65 6.75
N VAL A 416 -19.08 4.49 5.54
CA VAL A 416 -20.37 5.09 5.15
C VAL A 416 -21.46 4.31 5.88
N THR A 417 -22.15 4.99 6.79
CA THR A 417 -23.22 4.42 7.63
C THR A 417 -24.62 4.80 7.15
N ILE A 418 -24.72 5.79 6.27
CA ILE A 418 -25.97 6.28 5.68
C ILE A 418 -25.81 6.23 4.17
N HIS A 419 -26.76 5.61 3.48
CA HIS A 419 -26.73 5.43 2.03
C HIS A 419 -27.80 6.25 1.30
N ASP A 420 -28.56 7.06 2.04
CA ASP A 420 -29.56 7.95 1.45
C ASP A 420 -28.90 9.04 0.61
N PRO A 421 -29.42 9.33 -0.60
CA PRO A 421 -28.86 10.34 -1.49
C PRO A 421 -29.11 11.78 -1.01
N TRP A 422 -29.97 11.96 -0.01
CA TRP A 422 -30.29 13.25 0.59
C TRP A 422 -30.34 13.11 2.12
N VAL A 423 -29.35 13.66 2.81
CA VAL A 423 -29.17 13.57 4.25
C VAL A 423 -29.16 14.97 4.84
N ARG A 424 -30.01 15.19 5.86
CA ARG A 424 -30.10 16.45 6.60
C ARG A 424 -30.23 16.14 8.07
N LEU A 425 -29.10 15.96 8.74
CA LEU A 425 -29.05 15.60 10.16
C LEU A 425 -28.47 16.74 10.99
N ARG A 426 -28.88 16.77 12.25
CA ARG A 426 -28.38 17.70 13.25
C ARG A 426 -28.15 16.94 14.56
N ALA A 427 -27.01 17.14 15.18
CA ALA A 427 -26.66 16.59 16.48
C ALA A 427 -26.18 17.72 17.40
N ASP A 428 -26.83 17.92 18.55
CA ASP A 428 -26.34 18.87 19.56
C ASP A 428 -25.25 18.19 20.40
N MET A 429 -24.00 18.56 20.16
CA MET A 429 -22.86 17.95 20.85
C MET A 429 -22.67 18.49 22.28
N SER A 430 -23.53 19.41 22.74
CA SER A 430 -23.58 19.81 24.16
C SER A 430 -24.45 18.88 25.01
N ASP A 431 -25.29 18.06 24.37
CA ASP A 431 -26.14 17.09 25.05
C ASP A 431 -25.27 15.91 25.57
N PRO A 432 -25.26 15.63 26.89
CA PRO A 432 -24.49 14.53 27.45
C PRO A 432 -24.93 13.15 26.95
N ASP A 433 -26.14 13.02 26.41
CA ASP A 433 -26.66 11.77 25.86
C ASP A 433 -26.21 11.53 24.40
N ILE A 434 -25.60 12.54 23.75
CA ILE A 434 -25.09 12.44 22.38
C ILE A 434 -23.57 12.30 22.40
N SER A 435 -23.09 11.15 21.95
CA SER A 435 -21.65 10.88 21.80
C SER A 435 -21.23 10.83 20.34
N GLU A 436 -19.93 11.08 20.09
CA GLU A 436 -19.35 11.07 18.74
C GLU A 436 -19.60 9.75 17.99
N SER A 437 -19.61 8.61 18.69
CA SER A 437 -19.86 7.29 18.10
C SER A 437 -21.29 7.10 17.59
N MET A 438 -22.23 7.92 18.05
CA MET A 438 -23.63 7.90 17.59
C MET A 438 -23.83 8.75 16.33
N VAL A 439 -22.85 9.60 15.99
CA VAL A 439 -22.92 10.48 14.83
C VAL A 439 -22.32 9.78 13.61
N PRO A 440 -22.99 9.81 12.44
CA PRO A 440 -22.42 9.30 11.20
C PRO A 440 -21.03 9.90 10.91
N PRO A 441 -19.97 9.09 10.80
CA PRO A 441 -18.60 9.61 10.82
C PRO A 441 -18.09 10.02 9.43
N HIS A 442 -18.82 9.78 8.35
CA HIS A 442 -18.29 9.80 6.98
C HIS A 442 -18.49 11.12 6.21
N PHE A 443 -18.85 12.22 6.88
CA PHE A 443 -19.02 13.53 6.24
C PHE A 443 -17.69 14.31 6.18
N THR A 444 -17.69 15.43 5.46
CA THR A 444 -16.50 16.25 5.18
C THR A 444 -16.61 17.58 5.93
N ASN A 445 -16.03 17.68 7.13
CA ASN A 445 -16.11 18.86 7.98
C ASN A 445 -14.86 19.76 7.88
N ILE A 446 -14.76 20.49 6.77
CA ILE A 446 -13.65 21.44 6.53
C ILE A 446 -13.67 22.55 7.59
N GLN A 447 -14.84 23.09 7.93
CA GLN A 447 -14.96 24.14 8.94
C GLN A 447 -14.32 23.74 10.29
N HIS A 448 -14.66 22.58 10.82
CA HIS A 448 -14.16 22.14 12.12
C HIS A 448 -12.66 21.77 12.10
N SER A 449 -12.17 21.24 10.98
CA SER A 449 -10.74 20.95 10.81
C SER A 449 -9.91 22.23 10.72
N LEU A 450 -10.39 23.26 10.02
CA LEU A 450 -9.77 24.59 9.99
C LEU A 450 -9.75 25.23 11.38
N ALA A 451 -10.86 25.18 12.12
CA ALA A 451 -10.93 25.68 13.49
C ALA A 451 -9.92 24.98 14.42
N THR A 452 -9.78 23.66 14.26
CA THR A 452 -8.82 22.85 15.02
C THR A 452 -7.38 23.24 14.66
N ALA A 453 -7.06 23.35 13.37
CA ALA A 453 -5.74 23.77 12.90
C ALA A 453 -5.37 25.18 13.40
N ARG A 454 -6.31 26.12 13.33
CA ARG A 454 -6.13 27.48 13.84
C ARG A 454 -5.72 27.50 15.31
N ARG A 455 -6.36 26.69 16.17
CA ARG A 455 -5.99 26.58 17.60
C ARG A 455 -4.55 26.08 17.79
N PHE A 456 -4.12 25.08 17.02
CA PHE A 456 -2.74 24.57 17.09
C PHE A 456 -1.72 25.60 16.61
N LEU A 457 -2.03 26.32 15.52
CA LEU A 457 -1.15 27.34 14.93
C LEU A 457 -1.09 28.63 15.76
N ALA A 458 -2.18 29.02 16.42
CA ALA A 458 -2.23 30.18 17.29
C ALA A 458 -1.25 30.08 18.47
N ALA A 459 -0.99 28.86 18.95
CA ALA A 459 -0.03 28.58 20.02
C ALA A 459 1.44 28.65 19.57
N GLN A 460 1.72 28.75 18.27
CA GLN A 460 3.09 28.76 17.75
C GLN A 460 3.65 30.17 17.65
N ASP A 461 4.86 30.37 18.19
CA ASP A 461 5.59 31.62 18.14
C ASP A 461 6.34 31.79 16.80
N THR A 462 5.54 31.93 15.72
CA THR A 462 6.03 32.29 14.40
C THR A 462 4.97 33.07 13.62
N PRO A 463 5.36 34.08 12.83
CA PRO A 463 4.47 34.75 11.90
C PRO A 463 4.13 33.90 10.67
N ASN A 464 4.92 32.87 10.35
CA ASN A 464 4.72 32.03 9.16
C ASN A 464 3.85 30.82 9.51
N ARG A 465 2.53 31.01 9.49
CA ARG A 465 1.55 29.96 9.80
C ARG A 465 0.80 29.55 8.55
N GLN A 466 0.71 28.26 8.31
CA GLN A 466 0.01 27.73 7.15
C GLN A 466 -0.75 26.43 7.44
N ILE A 467 -1.83 26.25 6.69
CA ILE A 467 -2.62 25.02 6.64
C ILE A 467 -2.45 24.43 5.25
N VAL A 468 -2.24 23.12 5.18
CA VAL A 468 -2.28 22.33 3.96
C VAL A 468 -3.48 21.41 4.04
N LEU A 469 -4.54 21.71 3.28
CA LEU A 469 -5.77 20.92 3.22
C LEU A 469 -5.72 19.98 2.01
N ILE A 470 -5.82 18.67 2.25
CA ILE A 470 -5.86 17.66 1.19
C ILE A 470 -7.24 17.01 1.21
N THR A 471 -8.04 17.22 0.16
CA THR A 471 -9.45 16.81 0.07
C THR A 471 -9.86 16.55 -1.38
N ASP A 472 -10.96 15.84 -1.59
CA ASP A 472 -11.52 15.55 -2.91
C ASP A 472 -12.64 16.53 -3.33
N GLY A 473 -13.19 17.35 -2.42
CA GLY A 473 -14.27 18.27 -2.80
C GLY A 473 -14.89 19.16 -1.70
N LEU A 474 -16.18 19.43 -1.87
CA LEU A 474 -16.99 20.34 -1.05
C LEU A 474 -17.25 19.83 0.38
N PRO A 475 -17.43 20.77 1.35
CA PRO A 475 -17.78 20.41 2.71
C PRO A 475 -19.25 19.97 2.80
N THR A 476 -19.50 18.92 3.60
CA THR A 476 -20.84 18.34 3.84
C THR A 476 -21.20 18.33 5.32
N ALA A 477 -20.35 18.87 6.19
CA ALA A 477 -20.63 19.04 7.60
C ALA A 477 -20.01 20.34 8.14
N HIS A 478 -20.64 20.92 9.16
CA HIS A 478 -20.13 22.08 9.90
C HIS A 478 -20.76 22.18 11.29
N PHE A 479 -20.12 22.93 12.18
CA PHE A 479 -20.69 23.30 13.47
C PHE A 479 -21.34 24.69 13.45
N GLU A 480 -22.45 24.83 14.18
CA GLU A 480 -23.07 26.08 14.58
C GLU A 480 -23.19 26.10 16.11
N GLY A 481 -22.20 26.70 16.78
CA GLY A 481 -22.07 26.58 18.23
C GLY A 481 -21.76 25.13 18.62
N SER A 482 -22.64 24.50 19.40
CA SER A 482 -22.56 23.07 19.75
C SER A 482 -23.26 22.15 18.76
N GLU A 483 -24.10 22.68 17.87
CA GLU A 483 -24.84 21.88 16.91
C GLU A 483 -23.96 21.49 15.71
N LEU A 484 -23.82 20.19 15.48
CA LEU A 484 -23.20 19.61 14.29
C LEU A 484 -24.28 19.36 13.24
N LEU A 485 -24.16 19.99 12.07
CA LEU A 485 -25.02 19.76 10.92
C LEU A 485 -24.29 18.84 9.93
N LEU A 486 -24.99 17.80 9.45
CA LEU A 486 -24.53 16.89 8.41
C LEU A 486 -25.49 17.00 7.21
N LEU A 487 -25.03 17.64 6.14
CA LEU A 487 -25.83 18.05 4.99
C LEU A 487 -25.23 17.45 3.71
N TYR A 488 -25.96 16.48 3.13
CA TYR A 488 -25.61 15.86 1.85
C TYR A 488 -26.83 15.86 0.91
N PRO A 489 -26.69 16.18 -0.39
CA PRO A 489 -25.50 16.75 -1.04
C PRO A 489 -25.06 18.08 -0.41
N PRO A 490 -23.85 18.59 -0.75
CA PRO A 490 -23.31 19.82 -0.17
C PRO A 490 -24.31 20.97 -0.16
N ASP A 491 -24.35 21.71 0.95
CA ASP A 491 -25.28 22.83 1.15
C ASP A 491 -24.56 24.18 1.20
N PRO A 492 -25.13 25.25 0.61
CA PRO A 492 -24.57 26.59 0.71
C PRO A 492 -24.32 27.07 2.15
N GLN A 493 -25.12 26.63 3.13
CA GLN A 493 -24.92 26.96 4.55
C GLN A 493 -23.60 26.42 5.08
N THR A 494 -23.25 25.17 4.74
CA THR A 494 -21.99 24.52 5.12
C THR A 494 -20.79 25.19 4.44
N GLU A 495 -20.94 25.55 3.17
CA GLU A 495 -19.90 26.29 2.46
C GLU A 495 -19.66 27.66 3.13
N GLN A 496 -20.71 28.42 3.42
CA GLN A 496 -20.60 29.71 4.10
C GLN A 496 -19.95 29.58 5.48
N ALA A 497 -20.28 28.54 6.26
CA ALA A 497 -19.65 28.29 7.55
C ALA A 497 -18.15 28.02 7.41
N THR A 498 -17.75 27.25 6.39
CA THR A 498 -16.35 26.96 6.09
C THR A 498 -15.60 28.22 5.64
N MET A 499 -16.21 29.04 4.78
CA MET A 499 -15.65 30.32 4.33
C MET A 499 -15.47 31.30 5.50
N ARG A 500 -16.40 31.34 6.47
CA ARG A 500 -16.27 32.15 7.69
C ARG A 500 -15.06 31.72 8.51
N GLU A 501 -14.85 30.41 8.71
CA GLU A 501 -13.66 29.93 9.43
C GLU A 501 -12.37 30.25 8.66
N GLY A 502 -12.38 30.13 7.32
CA GLY A 502 -11.26 30.55 6.48
C GLY A 502 -10.90 32.04 6.66
N GLN A 503 -11.89 32.91 6.79
CA GLN A 503 -11.66 34.33 7.09
C GLN A 503 -11.05 34.55 8.48
N LEU A 504 -11.45 33.77 9.49
CA LEU A 504 -10.83 33.81 10.83
C LEU A 504 -9.35 33.39 10.77
N CYS A 505 -9.05 32.31 10.03
CA CYS A 505 -7.66 31.90 9.77
C CYS A 505 -6.84 33.05 9.14
N LYS A 506 -7.40 33.74 8.13
CA LYS A 506 -6.73 34.89 7.50
C LYS A 506 -6.47 36.03 8.49
N GLN A 507 -7.44 36.36 9.34
CA GLN A 507 -7.29 37.42 10.35
C GLN A 507 -6.15 37.11 11.34
N GLU A 508 -5.88 35.82 11.61
CA GLU A 508 -4.76 35.36 12.43
C GLU A 508 -3.45 35.15 11.64
N GLY A 509 -3.39 35.59 10.38
CA GLY A 509 -2.20 35.47 9.53
C GLY A 509 -1.92 34.05 9.04
N ILE A 510 -2.92 33.17 9.04
CA ILE A 510 -2.79 31.78 8.60
C ILE A 510 -3.13 31.66 7.12
N THR A 511 -2.18 31.17 6.33
CA THR A 511 -2.37 30.90 4.89
C THR A 511 -2.94 29.50 4.69
N ILE A 512 -4.01 29.34 3.89
CA ILE A 512 -4.59 28.02 3.59
C ILE A 512 -4.25 27.61 2.16
N ASN A 513 -3.40 26.60 2.04
CA ASN A 513 -3.06 25.93 0.78
C ASN A 513 -3.91 24.67 0.65
N MET A 514 -4.43 24.40 -0.55
CA MET A 514 -5.33 23.28 -0.77
C MET A 514 -4.88 22.40 -1.92
N PHE A 515 -4.85 21.09 -1.69
CA PHE A 515 -4.57 20.06 -2.68
C PHE A 515 -5.87 19.32 -2.97
N LEU A 516 -6.35 19.50 -4.20
CA LEU A 516 -7.53 18.81 -4.69
C LEU A 516 -7.11 17.49 -5.34
N VAL A 517 -7.61 16.41 -4.77
CA VAL A 517 -7.42 15.06 -5.29
C VAL A 517 -8.50 14.79 -6.35
N PRO A 518 -8.15 14.29 -7.56
CA PRO A 518 -9.09 14.10 -8.66
C PRO A 518 -10.06 12.97 -8.33
N SER A 519 -11.35 13.29 -8.22
CA SER A 519 -12.42 12.31 -8.12
C SER A 519 -13.20 12.25 -9.44
N TRP A 520 -13.73 11.07 -9.79
CA TRP A 520 -14.64 10.91 -10.94
C TRP A 520 -15.91 11.77 -10.83
N SER A 521 -16.27 12.17 -9.62
CA SER A 521 -17.43 13.03 -9.33
C SER A 521 -17.05 14.51 -9.13
N GLN A 522 -15.81 14.92 -9.40
CA GLN A 522 -15.39 16.30 -9.18
C GLN A 522 -16.15 17.24 -10.14
N SER A 523 -16.94 18.12 -9.54
CA SER A 523 -17.78 19.09 -10.21
C SER A 523 -17.05 20.43 -10.40
N GLU A 524 -17.58 21.27 -11.30
CA GLU A 524 -17.10 22.65 -11.42
C GLU A 524 -17.26 23.44 -10.12
N GLU A 525 -18.23 23.07 -9.27
CA GLU A 525 -18.48 23.70 -7.98
C GLU A 525 -17.38 23.41 -6.96
N ASP A 526 -16.87 22.18 -6.92
CA ASP A 526 -15.73 21.81 -6.06
C ASP A 526 -14.51 22.69 -6.36
N ILE A 527 -14.22 22.87 -7.65
CA ILE A 527 -13.12 23.70 -8.13
C ILE A 527 -13.36 25.18 -7.83
N ARG A 528 -14.60 25.68 -7.96
CA ARG A 528 -14.92 27.08 -7.63
C ARG A 528 -14.82 27.35 -6.14
N PHE A 529 -15.31 26.44 -5.29
CA PHE A 529 -15.17 26.55 -3.83
C PHE A 529 -13.71 26.58 -3.42
N ALA A 530 -12.92 25.66 -3.96
CA ALA A 530 -11.48 25.58 -3.77
C ALA A 530 -10.79 26.92 -4.01
N TYR A 531 -11.12 27.55 -5.14
CA TYR A 531 -10.60 28.85 -5.51
C TYR A 531 -11.07 29.96 -4.57
N ARG A 532 -12.36 30.00 -4.21
CA ARG A 532 -12.89 30.98 -3.25
C ARG A 532 -12.16 30.92 -1.91
N LEU A 533 -11.98 29.72 -1.37
CA LEU A 533 -11.34 29.52 -0.07
C LEU A 533 -9.88 29.97 -0.12
N ALA A 534 -9.09 29.47 -1.08
CA ALA A 534 -7.68 29.81 -1.20
C ALA A 534 -7.44 31.30 -1.49
N GLU A 535 -8.23 31.92 -2.38
CA GLU A 535 -8.16 33.36 -2.67
C GLU A 535 -8.46 34.19 -1.42
N SER A 536 -9.47 33.79 -0.65
CA SER A 536 -9.82 34.49 0.58
C SER A 536 -8.67 34.50 1.60
N THR A 537 -7.83 33.46 1.62
CA THR A 537 -6.75 33.28 2.60
C THR A 537 -5.34 33.52 2.03
N THR A 538 -5.23 34.16 0.85
CA THR A 538 -3.95 34.39 0.15
C THR A 538 -3.13 33.12 -0.09
N GLY A 539 -3.80 31.98 -0.20
CA GLY A 539 -3.19 30.67 -0.38
C GLY A 539 -3.18 30.22 -1.84
N ARG A 540 -2.87 28.94 -2.02
CA ARG A 540 -2.72 28.31 -3.34
C ARG A 540 -3.58 27.08 -3.48
N VAL A 541 -4.02 26.81 -4.70
CA VAL A 541 -4.70 25.55 -5.04
C VAL A 541 -3.80 24.73 -5.94
N PHE A 542 -3.63 23.47 -5.57
CA PHE A 542 -2.83 22.48 -6.27
C PHE A 542 -3.77 21.41 -6.81
N PHE A 543 -3.69 21.14 -8.11
CA PHE A 543 -4.43 20.06 -8.75
C PHE A 543 -3.47 18.93 -9.07
N THR A 544 -3.76 17.73 -8.61
CA THR A 544 -3.03 16.52 -9.02
C THR A 544 -3.60 16.02 -10.34
N ALA A 545 -2.75 15.81 -11.34
CA ALA A 545 -3.16 15.34 -12.67
C ALA A 545 -2.83 13.85 -12.84
N GLY A 546 -3.85 12.99 -12.82
CA GLY A 546 -3.72 11.55 -13.09
C GLY A 546 -3.84 10.65 -11.85
N ARG A 547 -3.56 9.36 -12.03
CA ARG A 547 -3.52 8.35 -10.95
C ARG A 547 -2.24 8.43 -10.10
N ASP A 548 -1.22 9.09 -10.64
CA ASP A 548 0.06 9.27 -9.99
C ASP A 548 0.20 10.73 -9.54
N LEU A 549 0.67 10.90 -8.30
CA LEU A 549 0.96 12.18 -7.66
C LEU A 549 2.18 12.89 -8.29
N ASP A 550 2.57 12.50 -9.49
CA ASP A 550 3.84 12.87 -10.12
C ASP A 550 3.73 14.20 -10.88
N ARG A 551 2.50 14.70 -11.13
CA ARG A 551 2.26 15.99 -11.81
C ARG A 551 1.25 16.86 -11.08
N TYR A 552 1.66 18.08 -10.75
CA TYR A 552 0.78 19.07 -10.12
C TYR A 552 0.64 20.32 -10.99
N VAL A 553 -0.59 20.79 -11.17
CA VAL A 553 -0.83 22.15 -11.66
C VAL A 553 -0.92 23.06 -10.44
N VAL A 554 0.04 23.98 -10.33
CA VAL A 554 0.06 24.99 -9.26
C VAL A 554 -0.65 26.23 -9.76
N TRP A 555 -1.66 26.68 -9.03
CA TRP A 555 -2.22 28.00 -9.20
C TRP A 555 -1.84 28.91 -8.03
N ASP A 556 -0.92 29.83 -8.26
CA ASP A 556 -0.48 30.82 -7.26
C ASP A 556 -1.28 32.12 -7.41
N TYR A 557 -2.19 32.36 -6.47
CA TYR A 557 -3.06 33.55 -6.46
C TYR A 557 -2.37 34.82 -5.96
N VAL A 558 -1.28 34.70 -5.18
CA VAL A 558 -0.49 35.86 -4.75
C VAL A 558 0.22 36.48 -5.96
N LYS A 559 0.58 35.65 -6.96
CA LYS A 559 1.29 36.08 -8.18
C LYS A 559 0.43 36.07 -9.45
N ARG A 560 -0.83 35.63 -9.39
CA ARG A 560 -1.72 35.39 -10.54
C ARG A 560 -1.05 34.59 -11.66
N ARG A 561 -0.33 33.52 -11.28
CA ARG A 561 0.45 32.72 -12.22
C ARG A 561 0.00 31.26 -12.17
N ARG A 562 -0.28 30.70 -13.34
CA ARG A 562 -0.48 29.26 -13.55
C ARG A 562 0.86 28.66 -13.94
N ASP A 563 1.40 27.80 -13.09
CA ASP A 563 2.62 27.06 -13.38
C ASP A 563 2.26 25.57 -13.43
N ILE A 564 2.55 24.93 -14.56
CA ILE A 564 2.50 23.47 -14.65
C ILE A 564 3.82 23.00 -14.11
N VAL A 565 3.78 22.21 -13.04
CA VAL A 565 4.97 21.63 -12.46
C VAL A 565 4.95 20.16 -12.80
N SER A 566 5.69 19.85 -13.86
CA SER A 566 5.85 18.54 -14.47
C SER A 566 7.19 17.95 -14.16
#